data_AF-A0A1S3B562-F1
#
_entry.id   AF-A0A1S3B562-F1
#
_cell.length_a   1.000
_cell.length_b   1.000
_cell.length_c   1.000
_cell.angle_alpha   90.00
_cell.angle_beta   90.00
_cell.angle_gamma   90.00
#
_symmetry.space_group_name_H-M   'P 1'
#
loop_
_entity.id
_entity.type
_entity.pdbx_description
1 polymer ?
#
loop_
_entity_poly.entity_id
_entity_poly.type
_entity_poly.pdbx_seq_one_letter_code
_entity_poly.pdbx_strand_id
1 'polypeptide(L)'
;MKARLHTSVCICLLFGISLIFYPTFGSFLDGISHSSKVGRHIMESYYEKHESFIDSLFDDFLTQDLPVNLCKILPCDLNTVLSLSIQSRIKGDGSHRQLSSTIKFNIGKSLSQVPTHHCKFIIIERLPSGVFVDPFELEHLLHRAVFSDVAVFGDTNLELPSVLSNFSVVEVHKDIGLNILSHNKNLLDFTVDLPLHSRYPRLDESGYVEVRLKAPDLFLQCSIQEKPLNRSCLFKLETDDEEADLTWSIPAGKRSDAGIVSVVTFVSALVSVLCIVFSTQVRQPKF
;
A
#
# COMPACT_ATOMS: atom_id res chain seq x y z
N MET A 1 -26.16 -61.76 -7.96
CA MET A 1 -27.33 -60.87 -8.20
C MET A 1 -26.91 -59.45 -7.87
N LYS A 2 -26.84 -58.62 -8.92
CA LYS A 2 -26.66 -57.14 -8.98
C LYS A 2 -26.07 -56.39 -7.78
N ALA A 3 -24.84 -55.90 -8.01
CA ALA A 3 -24.38 -54.59 -7.56
C ALA A 3 -25.29 -53.49 -8.13
N ARG A 4 -25.73 -52.55 -7.27
CA ARG A 4 -26.25 -51.22 -7.65
C ARG A 4 -26.52 -50.40 -6.38
N LEU A 5 -25.48 -49.76 -5.84
CA LEU A 5 -25.66 -48.64 -4.92
C LEU A 5 -24.41 -47.75 -4.85
N HIS A 6 -23.91 -47.29 -6.00
CA HIS A 6 -22.84 -46.28 -6.01
C HIS A 6 -22.91 -45.27 -7.16
N THR A 7 -23.88 -45.41 -8.07
CA THR A 7 -23.98 -44.58 -9.28
C THR A 7 -24.88 -43.36 -9.15
N SER A 8 -25.69 -43.23 -8.08
CA SER A 8 -26.64 -42.11 -7.96
C SER A 8 -26.10 -40.89 -7.21
N VAL A 9 -25.02 -41.04 -6.43
CA VAL A 9 -24.43 -39.92 -5.65
C VAL A 9 -23.35 -39.18 -6.44
N CYS A 10 -22.71 -39.84 -7.41
CA CYS A 10 -21.65 -39.25 -8.21
C CYS A 10 -22.15 -38.31 -9.33
N ILE A 11 -23.41 -38.47 -9.77
CA ILE A 11 -23.99 -37.66 -10.85
C ILE A 11 -24.44 -36.28 -10.34
N CYS A 12 -24.88 -36.16 -9.09
CA CYS A 12 -25.29 -34.86 -8.52
C CYS A 12 -24.09 -33.93 -8.21
N LEU A 13 -22.89 -34.47 -7.97
CA LEU A 13 -21.69 -33.67 -7.71
C LEU A 13 -21.04 -33.10 -8.97
N LEU A 14 -21.24 -33.74 -10.14
CA LEU A 14 -20.67 -33.26 -11.41
C LEU A 14 -21.52 -32.15 -12.07
N PHE A 15 -22.84 -32.13 -11.86
CA PHE A 15 -23.70 -31.06 -12.37
C PHE A 15 -23.67 -29.78 -11.51
N GLY A 16 -23.18 -29.84 -10.27
CA GLY A 16 -23.01 -28.68 -9.39
C GLY A 16 -21.75 -27.85 -9.64
N ILE A 17 -20.78 -28.38 -10.39
CA ILE A 17 -19.47 -27.72 -10.59
C ILE A 17 -19.36 -27.05 -11.96
N SER A 18 -20.25 -27.36 -12.91
CA SER A 18 -20.17 -26.82 -14.28
C SER A 18 -20.93 -25.49 -14.50
N LEU A 19 -21.54 -24.91 -13.45
CA LEU A 19 -22.31 -23.65 -13.52
C LEU A 19 -21.63 -22.45 -12.83
N ILE A 20 -20.40 -22.61 -12.34
CA ILE A 20 -19.63 -21.52 -11.70
C ILE A 20 -18.51 -20.98 -12.61
N PHE A 21 -18.28 -21.59 -13.78
CA PHE A 21 -17.29 -21.12 -14.76
C PHE A 21 -17.95 -20.66 -16.07
N TYR A 22 -18.70 -19.56 -16.01
CA TYR A 22 -18.90 -18.69 -17.16
C TYR A 22 -18.18 -17.37 -16.87
N PRO A 23 -17.04 -17.07 -17.52
CA PRO A 23 -16.59 -15.70 -17.59
C PRO A 23 -17.53 -14.99 -18.56
N THR A 24 -18.33 -14.07 -18.06
CA THR A 24 -18.92 -13.01 -18.88
C THR A 24 -17.78 -12.15 -19.40
N PHE A 25 -17.18 -12.55 -20.52
CA PHE A 25 -16.37 -11.68 -21.35
C PHE A 25 -17.28 -10.62 -21.95
N GLY A 26 -17.49 -9.55 -21.18
CA GLY A 26 -17.99 -8.28 -21.69
C GLY A 26 -16.85 -7.60 -22.44
N SER A 27 -16.82 -7.80 -23.75
CA SER A 27 -15.97 -7.04 -24.67
C SER A 27 -16.36 -5.56 -24.58
N PHE A 28 -15.59 -4.76 -23.85
CA PHE A 28 -15.67 -3.30 -23.95
C PHE A 28 -14.72 -2.85 -25.05
N LEU A 29 -15.27 -2.68 -26.25
CA LEU A 29 -14.65 -1.88 -27.30
C LEU A 29 -14.69 -0.43 -26.83
N ASP A 30 -13.56 0.10 -26.38
CA ASP A 30 -13.44 1.54 -26.14
C ASP A 30 -12.60 2.18 -27.25
N GLY A 31 -13.24 3.15 -27.91
CA GLY A 31 -12.74 3.86 -29.06
C GLY A 31 -11.49 4.67 -28.74
N ILE A 32 -10.65 4.77 -29.76
CA ILE A 32 -9.46 5.59 -29.82
C ILE A 32 -9.84 7.06 -29.61
N SER A 33 -9.36 7.64 -28.50
CA SER A 33 -9.24 9.08 -28.29
C SER A 33 -7.92 9.31 -27.56
N HIS A 34 -6.96 9.93 -28.26
CA HIS A 34 -5.61 10.21 -27.80
C HIS A 34 -5.63 11.29 -26.70
N SER A 35 -5.87 10.87 -25.46
CA SER A 35 -5.56 11.58 -24.22
C SER A 35 -4.97 10.53 -23.31
N SER A 36 -3.74 10.73 -22.82
CA SER A 36 -3.08 9.80 -21.88
C SER A 36 -4.05 9.52 -20.72
N LYS A 37 -4.70 8.36 -20.74
CA LYS A 37 -5.60 7.90 -19.67
C LYS A 37 -4.65 7.47 -18.55
N VAL A 38 -4.32 8.39 -17.65
CA VAL A 38 -3.86 7.96 -16.33
C VAL A 38 -4.99 7.09 -15.78
N GLY A 39 -4.67 5.85 -15.43
CA GLY A 39 -5.56 4.92 -14.73
C GLY A 39 -6.11 5.54 -13.45
N ARG A 40 -6.92 4.80 -12.71
CA ARG A 40 -7.48 5.29 -11.44
C ARG A 40 -6.35 5.70 -10.48
N HIS A 41 -5.20 5.03 -10.60
CA HIS A 41 -3.97 5.29 -9.87
C HIS A 41 -2.79 5.62 -10.81
N ILE A 42 -1.84 6.43 -10.34
CA ILE A 42 -0.60 6.74 -11.05
C ILE A 42 0.22 5.46 -11.19
N MET A 43 0.33 4.70 -10.10
CA MET A 43 1.12 3.49 -10.05
C MET A 43 0.53 2.37 -10.90
N GLU A 44 -0.79 2.29 -11.04
CA GLU A 44 -1.42 1.36 -11.98
C GLU A 44 -0.91 1.58 -13.41
N SER A 45 -0.88 2.83 -13.84
CA SER A 45 -0.38 3.22 -15.17
C SER A 45 1.12 2.92 -15.36
N TYR A 46 1.91 3.02 -14.27
CA TYR A 46 3.33 2.66 -14.28
C TYR A 46 3.51 1.13 -14.39
N TYR A 47 2.80 0.36 -13.57
CA TYR A 47 2.91 -1.11 -13.53
C TYR A 47 2.31 -1.80 -14.76
N GLU A 48 1.44 -1.14 -15.53
CA GLU A 48 1.04 -1.60 -16.86
C GLU A 48 2.21 -1.64 -17.85
N LYS A 49 3.23 -0.80 -17.66
CA LYS A 49 4.42 -0.71 -18.54
C LYS A 49 5.66 -1.36 -17.97
N HIS A 50 5.75 -1.47 -16.64
CA HIS A 50 6.94 -1.92 -15.94
C HIS A 50 6.61 -3.05 -14.96
N GLU A 51 7.40 -4.13 -14.99
CA GLU A 51 7.19 -5.30 -14.11
C GLU A 51 7.56 -5.03 -12.64
N SER A 52 8.41 -4.02 -12.39
CA SER A 52 8.90 -3.70 -11.06
C SER A 52 9.14 -2.20 -10.87
N PHE A 53 9.07 -1.73 -9.64
CA PHE A 53 9.39 -0.34 -9.30
C PHE A 53 10.89 -0.07 -9.36
N ILE A 54 11.29 0.96 -10.12
CA ILE A 54 12.66 1.44 -10.23
C ILE A 54 12.61 2.97 -10.23
N ASP A 55 13.30 3.62 -9.29
CA ASP A 55 13.24 5.09 -9.10
C ASP A 55 13.50 5.87 -10.40
N SER A 56 14.55 5.54 -11.14
CA SER A 56 14.90 6.25 -12.38
C SER A 56 13.85 6.10 -13.48
N LEU A 57 13.24 4.92 -13.60
CA LEU A 57 12.18 4.68 -14.59
C LEU A 57 10.88 5.40 -14.20
N PHE A 58 10.63 5.53 -12.90
CA PHE A 58 9.49 6.28 -12.41
C PHE A 58 9.62 7.78 -12.71
N ASP A 59 10.80 8.37 -12.51
CA ASP A 59 11.05 9.77 -12.89
C ASP A 59 10.92 9.99 -14.42
N ASP A 60 11.44 9.07 -15.23
CA ASP A 60 11.26 9.09 -16.69
C ASP A 60 9.77 8.99 -17.08
N PHE A 61 9.02 8.12 -16.41
CA PHE A 61 7.58 7.96 -16.61
C PHE A 61 6.79 9.23 -16.26
N LEU A 62 7.10 9.87 -15.12
CA LEU A 62 6.47 11.13 -14.71
C LEU A 62 6.73 12.27 -15.70
N THR A 63 7.88 12.27 -16.39
CA THR A 63 8.27 13.33 -17.33
C THR A 63 7.80 13.08 -18.75
N GLN A 64 7.78 11.83 -19.22
CA GLN A 64 7.51 11.47 -20.62
C GLN A 64 6.07 11.04 -20.86
N ASP A 65 5.46 10.34 -19.91
CA ASP A 65 4.20 9.62 -20.11
C ASP A 65 3.01 10.24 -19.38
N LEU A 66 3.26 10.88 -18.22
CA LEU A 66 2.24 11.67 -17.53
C LEU A 66 2.37 13.15 -17.84
N PRO A 67 1.24 13.86 -18.03
CA PRO A 67 1.24 15.31 -18.14
C PRO A 67 1.35 15.97 -16.75
N VAL A 68 2.38 15.62 -15.97
CA VAL A 68 2.66 16.25 -14.68
C VAL A 68 3.05 17.72 -14.91
N ASN A 69 2.49 18.63 -14.12
CA ASN A 69 2.73 20.08 -14.19
C ASN A 69 2.28 20.79 -15.49
N LEU A 70 1.52 20.11 -16.36
CA LEU A 70 1.05 20.63 -17.67
C LEU A 70 -0.32 21.33 -17.61
N CYS A 71 -0.59 22.08 -16.54
CA CYS A 71 -1.86 22.79 -16.37
C CYS A 71 -1.75 24.24 -16.90
N LYS A 72 -2.46 24.58 -17.98
CA LYS A 72 -2.43 25.94 -18.55
C LYS A 72 -3.12 27.03 -17.70
N ILE A 73 -3.92 26.61 -16.71
CA ILE A 73 -4.87 27.49 -15.98
C ILE A 73 -4.38 27.81 -14.57
N LEU A 74 -3.63 26.90 -13.94
CA LEU A 74 -2.90 27.17 -12.70
C LEU A 74 -1.49 27.67 -13.04
N PRO A 75 -0.83 28.46 -12.18
CA PRO A 75 0.61 28.62 -12.30
C PRO A 75 1.25 27.22 -12.32
N CYS A 76 1.95 26.90 -13.41
CA CYS A 76 2.56 25.57 -13.60
C CYS A 76 3.58 25.24 -12.51
N ASP A 77 4.10 26.26 -11.83
CA ASP A 77 5.00 26.14 -10.70
C ASP A 77 4.27 26.43 -9.39
N LEU A 78 3.55 25.43 -8.92
CA LEU A 78 2.87 25.44 -7.63
C LEU A 78 3.85 25.51 -6.45
N ASN A 79 5.08 25.02 -6.61
CA ASN A 79 6.12 25.02 -5.57
C ASN A 79 6.55 26.46 -5.21
N THR A 80 6.42 27.42 -6.12
CA THR A 80 6.68 28.85 -5.80
C THR A 80 5.60 29.51 -4.94
N VAL A 81 4.41 28.91 -4.87
CA VAL A 81 3.23 29.48 -4.17
C VAL A 81 2.90 28.68 -2.91
N LEU A 82 3.31 27.43 -2.86
CA LEU A 82 2.99 26.45 -1.84
C LEU A 82 4.26 26.03 -1.12
N SER A 83 4.27 26.20 0.19
CA SER A 83 5.31 25.65 1.07
C SER A 83 4.78 24.38 1.70
N LEU A 84 5.55 23.31 1.62
CA LEU A 84 5.16 21.97 2.04
C LEU A 84 6.20 21.40 2.98
N SER A 85 5.76 20.96 4.16
CA SER A 85 6.59 20.21 5.09
C SER A 85 5.93 18.88 5.41
N ILE A 86 6.75 17.83 5.48
CA ILE A 86 6.31 16.49 5.87
C ILE A 86 7.13 16.02 7.06
N GLN A 87 6.43 15.51 8.05
CA GLN A 87 7.05 14.89 9.21
C GLN A 87 6.51 13.47 9.36
N SER A 88 7.39 12.50 9.13
CA SER A 88 7.07 11.08 9.23
C SER A 88 7.66 10.47 10.50
N ARG A 89 6.90 9.55 11.11
CA ARG A 89 7.36 8.79 12.29
C ARG A 89 6.75 7.39 12.30
N ILE A 90 7.52 6.44 12.82
CA ILE A 90 7.02 5.09 13.12
C ILE A 90 6.49 5.05 14.56
N LYS A 91 5.27 4.57 14.74
CA LYS A 91 4.63 4.33 16.04
C LYS A 91 4.43 2.84 16.29
N GLY A 92 4.40 2.47 17.56
CA GLY A 92 4.18 1.09 18.01
C GLY A 92 5.46 0.27 18.10
N ASP A 93 5.31 -0.97 18.55
CA ASP A 93 6.39 -1.91 18.83
C ASP A 93 6.19 -3.23 18.07
N GLY A 94 7.29 -3.96 17.85
CA GLY A 94 7.25 -5.24 17.14
C GLY A 94 7.27 -5.11 15.62
N SER A 95 6.65 -6.09 14.95
CA SER A 95 6.64 -6.25 13.48
C SER A 95 5.44 -5.60 12.79
N HIS A 96 4.38 -5.29 13.52
CA HIS A 96 3.26 -4.49 13.04
C HIS A 96 3.37 -3.10 13.66
N ARG A 97 3.58 -2.08 12.83
CA ARG A 97 3.78 -0.69 13.25
C ARG A 97 2.94 0.25 12.39
N GLN A 98 2.86 1.50 12.81
CA GLN A 98 2.11 2.51 12.07
C GLN A 98 3.06 3.61 11.58
N LEU A 99 3.13 3.81 10.27
CA LEU A 99 3.77 4.97 9.67
C LEU A 99 2.80 6.14 9.70
N SER A 100 3.15 7.16 10.47
CA SER A 100 2.37 8.37 10.63
C SER A 100 3.07 9.53 9.96
N SER A 101 2.51 10.00 8.84
CA SER A 101 3.02 11.12 8.05
C SER A 101 2.11 12.31 8.24
N THR A 102 2.61 13.35 8.90
CA THR A 102 1.91 14.63 9.05
C THR A 102 2.38 15.57 7.96
N ILE A 103 1.47 15.93 7.06
CA ILE A 103 1.72 16.87 5.97
C ILE A 103 1.14 18.23 6.37
N LYS A 104 1.97 19.26 6.30
CA LYS A 104 1.58 20.65 6.52
C LYS A 104 1.81 21.44 5.25
N PHE A 105 0.80 22.22 4.91
CA PHE A 105 0.71 22.93 3.66
C PHE A 105 0.42 24.39 3.93
N ASN A 106 1.31 25.27 3.46
CA ASN A 106 1.18 26.70 3.60
C ASN A 106 1.02 27.38 2.24
N ILE A 107 -0.07 28.14 2.08
CA ILE A 107 -0.38 28.87 0.85
C ILE A 107 0.15 30.30 1.00
N GLY A 108 1.29 30.60 0.38
CA GLY A 108 1.97 31.89 0.51
C GLY A 108 1.25 33.05 -0.19
N LYS A 109 0.54 32.77 -1.29
CA LYS A 109 -0.34 33.74 -1.97
C LYS A 109 -1.68 33.08 -2.25
N SER A 110 -2.78 33.75 -1.89
CA SER A 110 -4.13 33.29 -2.22
C SER A 110 -4.25 33.11 -3.74
N LEU A 111 -4.42 31.87 -4.21
CA LEU A 111 -4.71 31.51 -5.60
C LEU A 111 -6.17 31.83 -5.96
N SER A 112 -6.70 32.93 -5.42
CA SER A 112 -8.10 33.41 -5.43
C SER A 112 -8.76 33.54 -6.80
N GLN A 113 -8.04 33.25 -7.88
CA GLN A 113 -8.51 33.34 -9.26
C GLN A 113 -8.77 31.99 -9.93
N VAL A 114 -8.42 30.85 -9.32
CA VAL A 114 -8.71 29.54 -9.92
C VAL A 114 -9.90 28.87 -9.23
N PRO A 115 -11.04 28.69 -9.91
CA PRO A 115 -12.15 27.88 -9.42
C PRO A 115 -11.76 26.39 -9.47
N THR A 116 -10.94 25.95 -8.51
CA THR A 116 -10.69 24.53 -8.28
C THR A 116 -11.87 23.94 -7.53
N HIS A 117 -12.65 23.11 -8.22
CA HIS A 117 -13.85 22.54 -7.63
C HIS A 117 -13.48 21.39 -6.71
N HIS A 118 -12.61 20.46 -7.13
CA HIS A 118 -12.26 19.32 -6.30
C HIS A 118 -10.78 18.99 -6.46
N CYS A 119 -10.05 19.03 -5.34
CA CYS A 119 -8.65 18.63 -5.27
C CYS A 119 -8.50 17.39 -4.39
N LYS A 120 -7.61 16.50 -4.84
CA LYS A 120 -7.18 15.29 -4.15
C LYS A 120 -5.69 15.35 -3.95
N PHE A 121 -5.28 14.98 -2.76
CA PHE A 121 -3.89 14.76 -2.43
C PHE A 121 -3.57 13.28 -2.68
N ILE A 122 -2.49 13.00 -3.40
CA ILE A 122 -2.04 11.65 -3.72
C ILE A 122 -0.66 11.49 -3.08
N ILE A 123 -0.48 10.42 -2.31
CA ILE A 123 0.76 10.08 -1.61
C ILE A 123 1.22 8.74 -2.12
N ILE A 124 2.45 8.67 -2.61
CA ILE A 124 3.07 7.43 -3.07
C ILE A 124 4.18 7.07 -2.07
N GLU A 125 3.91 6.05 -1.25
CA GLU A 125 4.84 5.54 -0.26
C GLU A 125 5.60 4.34 -0.84
N ARG A 126 6.93 4.43 -0.86
CA ARG A 126 7.82 3.39 -1.38
C ARG A 126 8.31 2.52 -0.24
N LEU A 127 7.90 1.25 -0.23
CA LEU A 127 8.25 0.32 0.83
C LEU A 127 9.39 -0.61 0.38
N PRO A 128 10.49 -0.68 1.15
CA PRO A 128 11.61 -1.54 0.85
C PRO A 128 11.26 -3.02 1.03
N SER A 129 12.08 -3.89 0.45
CA SER A 129 11.98 -5.35 0.64
C SER A 129 11.89 -5.71 2.13
N GLY A 130 10.97 -6.63 2.44
CA GLY A 130 10.68 -7.09 3.79
C GLY A 130 9.63 -6.27 4.53
N VAL A 131 9.26 -5.09 4.03
CA VAL A 131 8.17 -4.26 4.58
C VAL A 131 7.02 -4.20 3.58
N PHE A 132 5.80 -4.33 4.09
CA PHE A 132 4.59 -4.29 3.27
C PHE A 132 3.42 -3.70 4.06
N VAL A 133 2.34 -3.39 3.36
CA VAL A 133 1.06 -3.04 3.96
C VAL A 133 0.06 -4.12 3.59
N ASP A 134 -0.77 -4.55 4.54
CA ASP A 134 -1.82 -5.53 4.28
C ASP A 134 -2.97 -4.86 3.47
N PRO A 135 -3.25 -5.32 2.23
CA PRO A 135 -4.35 -4.78 1.43
C PRO A 135 -5.72 -4.91 2.10
N PHE A 136 -5.95 -5.96 2.90
CA PHE A 136 -7.22 -6.16 3.60
C PHE A 136 -7.40 -5.14 4.73
N GLU A 137 -6.30 -4.76 5.40
CA GLU A 137 -6.33 -3.70 6.40
C GLU A 137 -6.60 -2.33 5.77
N LEU A 138 -6.03 -2.07 4.59
CA LEU A 138 -6.30 -0.85 3.83
C LEU A 138 -7.74 -0.77 3.34
N GLU A 139 -8.34 -1.87 2.91
CA GLU A 139 -9.75 -1.93 2.52
C GLU A 139 -10.67 -1.51 3.68
N HIS A 140 -10.33 -1.91 4.92
CA HIS A 140 -11.04 -1.44 6.10
C HIS A 140 -10.91 0.09 6.32
N LEU A 141 -9.76 0.68 6.02
CA LEU A 141 -9.56 2.13 6.10
C LEU A 141 -10.35 2.88 5.01
N LEU A 142 -10.46 2.32 3.81
CA LEU A 142 -11.34 2.83 2.75
C LEU A 142 -12.80 2.80 3.18
N HIS A 143 -13.29 1.67 3.72
CA HIS A 143 -14.68 1.55 4.16
C HIS A 143 -15.05 2.53 5.27
N ARG A 144 -14.08 2.94 6.08
CA ARG A 144 -14.25 3.97 7.12
C ARG A 144 -14.07 5.40 6.59
N ALA A 145 -13.90 5.57 5.29
CA ALA A 145 -13.66 6.85 4.61
C ALA A 145 -12.44 7.61 5.18
N VAL A 146 -11.42 6.89 5.66
CA VAL A 146 -10.14 7.49 6.07
C VAL A 146 -9.38 8.02 4.85
N PHE A 147 -9.47 7.29 3.75
CA PHE A 147 -8.93 7.62 2.43
C PHE A 147 -10.07 7.66 1.42
N SER A 148 -9.95 8.49 0.39
CA SER A 148 -10.89 8.49 -0.73
C SER A 148 -10.58 7.39 -1.74
N ASP A 149 -9.32 6.97 -1.82
CA ASP A 149 -8.88 5.82 -2.58
C ASP A 149 -7.54 5.29 -2.03
N VAL A 150 -7.24 4.01 -2.23
CA VAL A 150 -5.94 3.44 -1.89
C VAL A 150 -5.68 2.17 -2.68
N ALA A 151 -4.44 1.96 -3.09
CA ALA A 151 -4.01 0.74 -3.76
C ALA A 151 -2.56 0.37 -3.38
N VAL A 152 -2.26 -0.92 -3.44
CA VAL A 152 -0.92 -1.47 -3.20
C VAL A 152 -0.45 -2.17 -4.48
N PHE A 153 0.80 -1.91 -4.86
CA PHE A 153 1.43 -2.44 -6.06
C PHE A 153 2.78 -3.09 -5.73
N GLY A 154 3.26 -3.96 -6.64
CA GLY A 154 4.49 -4.72 -6.43
C GLY A 154 4.27 -5.94 -5.54
N ASP A 155 5.10 -6.10 -4.51
CA ASP A 155 5.02 -7.25 -3.60
C ASP A 155 3.82 -7.18 -2.64
N THR A 156 2.74 -7.88 -2.99
CA THR A 156 1.48 -7.95 -2.21
C THR A 156 1.24 -9.31 -1.56
N ASN A 157 2.17 -10.26 -1.68
CA ASN A 157 1.98 -11.61 -1.15
C ASN A 157 2.31 -11.65 0.35
N LEU A 158 1.27 -11.63 1.19
CA LEU A 158 1.37 -11.62 2.66
C LEU A 158 2.15 -12.83 3.22
N GLU A 159 2.15 -13.96 2.51
CA GLU A 159 2.78 -15.21 2.93
C GLU A 159 4.24 -15.35 2.46
N LEU A 160 4.73 -14.40 1.66
CA LEU A 160 6.08 -14.46 1.11
C LEU A 160 7.11 -14.25 2.23
N PRO A 161 8.16 -15.09 2.35
CA PRO A 161 9.20 -14.88 3.35
C PRO A 161 10.07 -13.67 2.99
N SER A 162 10.67 -13.02 4.00
CA SER A 162 11.51 -11.83 3.83
C SER A 162 12.63 -12.02 2.79
N VAL A 163 13.23 -13.22 2.71
CA VAL A 163 14.31 -13.52 1.75
C VAL A 163 13.85 -13.46 0.28
N LEU A 164 12.57 -13.67 0.02
CA LEU A 164 11.99 -13.62 -1.32
C LEU A 164 11.18 -12.34 -1.58
N SER A 165 11.05 -11.47 -0.57
CA SER A 165 10.27 -10.25 -0.69
C SER A 165 10.93 -9.21 -1.60
N ASN A 166 10.09 -8.41 -2.22
CA ASN A 166 10.51 -7.34 -3.13
C ASN A 166 9.91 -6.00 -2.69
N PHE A 167 10.20 -4.94 -3.43
CA PHE A 167 9.61 -3.62 -3.20
C PHE A 167 8.10 -3.66 -3.37
N SER A 168 7.40 -2.91 -2.52
CA SER A 168 5.98 -2.61 -2.68
C SER A 168 5.78 -1.11 -2.66
N VAL A 169 4.71 -0.65 -3.31
CA VAL A 169 4.38 0.77 -3.39
C VAL A 169 2.92 0.94 -3.01
N VAL A 170 2.66 1.87 -2.10
CA VAL A 170 1.30 2.18 -1.65
C VAL A 170 0.94 3.56 -2.16
N GLU A 171 -0.15 3.64 -2.93
CA GLU A 171 -0.70 4.90 -3.40
C GLU A 171 -1.98 5.22 -2.62
N VAL A 172 -1.97 6.32 -1.88
CA VAL A 172 -3.08 6.79 -1.05
C VAL A 172 -3.66 8.06 -1.62
N HIS A 173 -4.98 8.13 -1.79
CA HIS A 173 -5.69 9.33 -2.20
C HIS A 173 -6.51 9.88 -1.03
N LYS A 174 -6.43 11.19 -0.82
CA LYS A 174 -7.17 11.90 0.22
C LYS A 174 -7.80 13.16 -0.34
N ASP A 175 -9.11 13.26 -0.22
CA ASP A 175 -9.84 14.44 -0.64
C ASP A 175 -9.57 15.58 0.33
N ILE A 176 -9.11 16.72 -0.18
CA ILE A 176 -8.77 17.91 0.62
C ILE A 176 -9.85 19.00 0.55
N GLY A 177 -11.01 18.66 -0.02
CA GLY A 177 -12.20 19.52 -0.06
C GLY A 177 -12.21 20.52 -1.22
N LEU A 178 -13.37 21.16 -1.38
CA LEU A 178 -13.59 22.20 -2.40
C LEU A 178 -12.81 23.46 -2.01
N ASN A 179 -12.30 24.22 -3.00
CA ASN A 179 -11.82 25.58 -2.78
C ASN A 179 -10.64 25.74 -1.79
N ILE A 180 -9.85 24.69 -1.56
CA ILE A 180 -8.71 24.76 -0.63
C ILE A 180 -7.71 25.85 -1.00
N LEU A 181 -7.49 26.05 -2.30
CA LEU A 181 -6.60 27.08 -2.83
C LEU A 181 -7.23 28.49 -2.83
N SER A 182 -8.54 28.59 -2.57
CA SER A 182 -9.28 29.87 -2.55
C SER A 182 -9.60 30.37 -1.14
N HIS A 183 -9.51 29.52 -0.12
CA HIS A 183 -9.83 29.91 1.25
C HIS A 183 -8.69 30.70 1.91
N ASN A 184 -9.06 31.75 2.64
CA ASN A 184 -8.17 32.66 3.38
C ASN A 184 -7.53 32.01 4.65
N LYS A 185 -7.48 30.68 4.70
CA LYS A 185 -6.81 29.91 5.75
C LYS A 185 -5.50 29.42 5.15
N ASN A 186 -4.42 30.11 5.50
CA ASN A 186 -3.11 29.90 4.89
C ASN A 186 -2.48 28.54 5.25
N LEU A 187 -2.98 27.82 6.26
CA LEU A 187 -2.41 26.57 6.72
C LEU A 187 -3.45 25.44 6.69
N LEU A 188 -3.12 24.37 5.96
CA LEU A 188 -3.82 23.10 6.01
C LEU A 188 -2.87 22.03 6.55
N ASP A 189 -3.32 21.25 7.51
CA ASP A 189 -2.59 20.11 8.04
C ASP A 189 -3.47 18.87 8.06
N PHE A 190 -2.88 17.73 7.71
CA PHE A 190 -3.53 16.44 7.89
C PHE A 190 -2.48 15.37 8.15
N THR A 191 -2.93 14.32 8.81
CA THR A 191 -2.12 13.12 9.06
C THR A 191 -2.65 11.98 8.20
N VAL A 192 -1.73 11.18 7.70
CA VAL A 192 -1.97 9.90 7.04
C VAL A 192 -1.25 8.85 7.87
N ASP A 193 -2.01 7.84 8.27
CA ASP A 193 -1.51 6.73 9.07
C ASP A 193 -1.62 5.44 8.25
N LEU A 194 -0.49 4.83 7.92
CA LEU A 194 -0.40 3.57 7.18
C LEU A 194 0.04 2.42 8.11
N PRO A 195 -0.66 1.28 8.12
CA PRO A 195 -0.28 0.11 8.91
C PRO A 195 0.83 -0.67 8.19
N LEU A 196 2.04 -0.59 8.70
CA LEU A 196 3.21 -1.29 8.16
C LEU A 196 3.42 -2.62 8.86
N HIS A 197 3.70 -3.64 8.06
CA HIS A 197 4.05 -4.97 8.51
C HIS A 197 5.46 -5.30 8.03
N SER A 198 6.30 -5.80 8.94
CA SER A 198 7.60 -6.36 8.59
C SER A 198 7.54 -7.88 8.55
N ARG A 199 8.03 -8.46 7.46
CA ARG A 199 8.34 -9.90 7.40
C ARG A 199 9.53 -10.20 8.31
N TYR A 200 9.56 -11.40 8.87
CA TYR A 200 10.67 -11.84 9.73
C TYR A 200 12.00 -11.81 8.96
N PRO A 201 12.93 -10.93 9.33
CA PRO A 201 14.23 -10.87 8.69
C PRO A 201 15.12 -12.03 9.16
N ARG A 202 16.29 -12.19 8.53
CA ARG A 202 17.31 -13.13 9.01
C ARG A 202 17.85 -12.68 10.36
N LEU A 203 18.30 -13.64 11.16
CA LEU A 203 18.97 -13.37 12.44
C LEU A 203 20.12 -12.39 12.27
N ASP A 204 20.22 -11.45 13.20
CA ASP A 204 21.28 -10.45 13.25
C ASP A 204 22.06 -10.56 14.57
N GLU A 205 23.28 -10.04 14.63
CA GLU A 205 24.08 -10.05 15.87
C GLU A 205 23.50 -9.12 16.95
N SER A 206 22.99 -7.96 16.54
CA SER A 206 22.34 -7.00 17.44
C SER A 206 20.97 -7.51 17.91
N GLY A 207 20.37 -8.43 17.16
CA GLY A 207 18.99 -8.90 17.33
C GLY A 207 17.96 -8.05 16.59
N TYR A 208 18.42 -7.03 15.86
CA TYR A 208 17.59 -6.11 15.08
C TYR A 208 18.16 -5.93 13.67
N VAL A 209 17.30 -5.60 12.71
CA VAL A 209 17.67 -5.19 11.37
C VAL A 209 17.12 -3.80 11.11
N GLU A 210 17.96 -2.89 10.63
CA GLU A 210 17.55 -1.54 10.26
C GLU A 210 17.03 -1.52 8.83
N VAL A 211 15.84 -0.95 8.66
CA VAL A 211 15.24 -0.68 7.37
C VAL A 211 15.03 0.81 7.22
N ARG A 212 15.42 1.37 6.07
CA ARG A 212 15.24 2.79 5.77
C ARG A 212 14.03 2.98 4.87
N LEU A 213 13.13 3.85 5.29
CA LEU A 213 11.99 4.31 4.52
C LEU A 213 12.35 5.66 3.93
N LYS A 214 12.21 5.78 2.60
CA LYS A 214 12.42 7.05 1.89
C LYS A 214 11.23 7.98 2.13
N ALA A 215 11.42 9.27 1.88
CA ALA A 215 10.29 10.19 1.82
C ALA A 215 9.29 9.79 0.70
N PRO A 216 7.99 9.97 0.92
CA PRO A 216 6.97 9.68 -0.08
C PRO A 216 6.95 10.75 -1.17
N ASP A 217 6.58 10.35 -2.40
CA ASP A 217 6.28 11.30 -3.45
C ASP A 217 4.87 11.87 -3.27
N LEU A 218 4.76 13.20 -3.33
CA LEU A 218 3.53 13.93 -3.05
C LEU A 218 2.98 14.55 -4.33
N PHE A 219 1.69 14.35 -4.60
CA PHE A 219 1.03 14.92 -5.77
C PHE A 219 -0.30 15.59 -5.39
N LEU A 220 -0.65 16.61 -6.16
CA LEU A 220 -1.93 17.29 -6.09
C LEU A 220 -2.67 17.10 -7.41
N GLN A 221 -3.84 16.46 -7.36
CA GLN A 221 -4.73 16.33 -8.50
C GLN A 221 -5.96 17.23 -8.31
N CYS A 222 -6.11 18.25 -9.13
CA CYS A 222 -7.26 19.16 -9.07
C CYS A 222 -8.08 19.09 -10.36
N SER A 223 -9.41 19.07 -10.23
CA SER A 223 -10.33 19.27 -11.34
C SER A 223 -10.73 20.73 -11.47
N ILE A 224 -10.64 21.24 -12.70
CA ILE A 224 -11.02 22.59 -13.08
C ILE A 224 -12.24 22.50 -13.99
N GLN A 225 -13.31 23.21 -13.61
CA GLN A 225 -14.55 23.24 -14.38
C GLN A 225 -14.51 24.39 -15.39
N GLU A 226 -13.84 24.18 -16.51
CA GLU A 226 -13.97 25.07 -17.68
C GLU A 226 -14.94 24.44 -18.69
N LYS A 227 -16.04 25.11 -19.01
CA LYS A 227 -16.90 24.66 -20.12
C LYS A 227 -16.11 24.81 -21.43
N PRO A 228 -16.06 23.79 -22.31
CA PRO A 228 -16.88 22.58 -22.36
C PRO A 228 -16.19 21.28 -21.83
N LEU A 229 -15.00 21.34 -21.25
CA LEU A 229 -14.21 20.16 -20.86
C LEU A 229 -13.71 20.29 -19.41
N ASN A 230 -14.18 19.40 -18.53
CA ASN A 230 -13.57 19.19 -17.23
C ASN A 230 -12.12 18.75 -17.45
N ARG A 231 -11.16 19.55 -17.00
CA ARG A 231 -9.73 19.20 -17.06
C ARG A 231 -9.25 18.81 -15.67
N SER A 232 -8.56 17.68 -15.57
CA SER A 232 -7.77 17.32 -14.39
C SER A 232 -6.34 17.80 -14.59
N CYS A 233 -5.80 18.46 -13.58
CA CYS A 233 -4.40 18.87 -13.52
C CYS A 233 -3.72 18.08 -12.40
N LEU A 234 -2.56 17.49 -12.71
CA LEU A 234 -1.73 16.75 -11.77
C LEU A 234 -0.42 17.52 -11.57
N PHE A 235 -0.06 17.75 -10.31
CA PHE A 235 1.16 18.44 -9.94
C PHE A 235 1.99 17.56 -9.02
N LYS A 236 3.29 17.44 -9.28
CA LYS A 236 4.24 16.90 -8.30
C LYS A 236 4.62 18.02 -7.35
N LEU A 237 4.51 17.78 -6.06
CA LEU A 237 4.85 18.74 -5.01
C LEU A 237 6.23 18.40 -4.46
N GLU A 238 7.05 19.44 -4.25
CA GLU A 238 8.33 19.32 -3.59
C GLU A 238 8.20 19.74 -2.12
N THR A 239 8.96 19.09 -1.24
CA THR A 239 9.03 19.44 0.18
C THR A 239 10.14 20.44 0.43
N ASP A 240 9.91 21.41 1.31
CA ASP A 240 10.90 22.43 1.67
C ASP A 240 11.98 21.91 2.63
N ASP A 241 11.66 20.84 3.36
CA ASP A 241 12.57 20.22 4.32
C ASP A 241 13.53 19.25 3.62
N GLU A 242 14.76 19.12 4.16
CA GLU A 242 15.66 18.04 3.74
C GLU A 242 14.98 16.70 4.06
N GLU A 243 14.69 15.91 3.01
CA GLU A 243 14.09 14.59 3.11
C GLU A 243 14.98 13.69 4.00
N ALA A 244 14.60 13.57 5.27
CA ALA A 244 15.27 12.66 6.18
C ALA A 244 14.65 11.26 6.07
N ASP A 245 15.44 10.32 5.56
CA ASP A 245 15.08 8.90 5.57
C ASP A 245 14.72 8.45 6.99
N LEU A 246 13.56 7.81 7.12
CA LEU A 246 13.07 7.30 8.39
C LEU A 246 13.61 5.90 8.63
N THR A 247 14.42 5.71 9.67
CA THR A 247 14.97 4.40 10.02
C THR A 247 14.04 3.65 10.97
N TRP A 248 13.68 2.43 10.60
CA TRP A 248 12.91 1.48 11.39
C TRP A 248 13.79 0.29 11.79
N SER A 249 14.01 0.13 13.09
CA SER A 249 14.64 -1.07 13.68
C SER A 249 13.61 -2.19 13.89
N ILE A 250 13.74 -3.27 13.10
CA ILE A 250 12.86 -4.45 13.10
C ILE A 250 13.50 -5.56 13.93
N PRO A 251 12.78 -6.22 14.84
CA PRO A 251 13.32 -7.34 15.60
C PRO A 251 13.61 -8.54 14.69
N ALA A 252 14.83 -9.06 14.75
CA ALA A 252 15.34 -10.13 13.91
C ALA A 252 15.74 -11.39 14.68
N GLY A 253 15.92 -11.27 16.00
CA GLY A 253 16.44 -12.34 16.85
C GLY A 253 17.97 -12.43 16.78
N LYS A 254 18.60 -12.77 17.91
CA LYS A 254 20.06 -12.84 18.01
C LYS A 254 20.60 -14.18 17.56
N ARG A 255 21.65 -14.16 16.74
CA ARG A 255 22.31 -15.38 16.29
C ARG A 255 22.94 -16.20 17.42
N SER A 256 23.44 -15.55 18.47
CA SER A 256 24.00 -16.21 19.66
C SER A 256 22.99 -17.09 20.40
N ASP A 257 21.72 -16.71 20.35
CA ASP A 257 20.68 -17.32 21.17
C ASP A 257 20.05 -18.53 20.47
N ALA A 258 20.28 -18.69 19.16
CA ALA A 258 19.66 -19.72 18.33
C ALA A 258 19.90 -21.15 18.86
N GLY A 259 21.11 -21.45 19.34
CA GLY A 259 21.44 -22.76 19.90
C GLY A 259 20.67 -23.07 21.18
N ILE A 260 20.64 -22.11 22.12
CA ILE A 260 19.92 -22.26 23.39
C ILE A 260 18.43 -22.38 23.15
N VAL A 261 17.86 -21.50 22.31
CA VAL A 261 16.44 -21.54 21.95
C VAL A 261 16.09 -22.89 21.33
N SER A 262 16.90 -23.41 20.40
CA SER A 262 16.67 -24.71 19.78
C SER A 262 16.64 -25.86 20.80
N VAL A 263 17.61 -25.91 21.72
CA VAL A 263 17.66 -26.96 22.76
C VAL A 263 16.44 -26.88 23.69
N VAL A 264 16.09 -25.69 24.17
CA VAL A 264 14.94 -25.49 25.07
C VAL A 264 13.63 -25.84 24.37
N THR A 265 13.45 -25.41 23.12
CA THR A 265 12.26 -25.76 22.32
C THR A 265 12.19 -27.27 22.09
N PHE A 266 13.30 -27.94 21.79
CA PHE A 266 13.32 -29.38 21.60
C PHE A 266 12.95 -30.14 22.88
N VAL A 267 13.58 -29.81 24.02
CA VAL A 267 13.31 -30.47 25.30
C VAL A 267 11.87 -30.23 25.74
N SER A 268 11.36 -29.00 25.61
CA SER A 268 9.98 -28.69 25.98
C SER A 268 8.98 -29.44 25.10
N ALA A 269 9.17 -29.46 23.78
CA ALA A 269 8.34 -30.24 22.86
C ALA A 269 8.37 -31.74 23.18
N LEU A 270 9.55 -32.32 23.47
CA LEU A 270 9.69 -33.72 23.84
C LEU A 270 8.91 -34.05 25.12
N VAL A 271 9.08 -33.23 26.16
CA VAL A 271 8.35 -33.40 27.43
C VAL A 271 6.84 -33.28 27.21
N SER A 272 6.38 -32.30 26.42
CA SER A 272 4.97 -32.17 26.07
C SER A 272 4.41 -33.42 25.38
N VAL A 273 5.15 -33.98 24.42
CA VAL A 273 4.76 -35.22 23.74
C VAL A 273 4.67 -36.39 24.72
N LEU A 274 5.66 -36.55 25.61
CA LEU A 274 5.65 -37.60 26.63
C LEU A 274 4.47 -37.46 27.60
N CYS A 275 4.15 -36.24 28.04
CA CYS A 275 2.99 -35.96 28.88
C CYS A 275 1.66 -36.34 28.19
N ILE A 276 1.52 -36.03 26.90
CA ILE A 276 0.32 -36.38 26.12
C ILE A 276 0.20 -37.91 26.00
N VAL A 277 1.28 -38.61 25.65
CA VAL A 277 1.30 -40.08 25.54
C VAL A 277 0.94 -40.73 26.88
N PHE A 278 1.56 -40.29 27.97
CA PHE A 278 1.26 -40.82 29.30
C PHE A 278 -0.21 -40.60 29.69
N SER A 279 -0.72 -39.38 29.48
CA SER A 279 -2.11 -39.02 29.82
C SER A 279 -3.14 -39.81 29.00
N THR A 280 -2.82 -40.14 27.75
CA THR A 280 -3.70 -40.92 26.87
C THR A 280 -3.67 -42.41 27.16
N GLN A 281 -2.52 -42.97 27.56
CA GLN A 281 -2.40 -44.36 28.00
C GLN A 281 -3.13 -44.61 29.34
N VAL A 282 -3.06 -43.66 30.27
CA VAL A 282 -3.77 -43.74 31.56
C VAL A 282 -5.30 -43.67 31.39
N ARG A 283 -5.79 -43.09 30.29
CA ARG A 283 -7.24 -42.91 30.02
C ARG A 283 -7.88 -44.05 29.22
N GLN A 284 -7.14 -45.10 28.85
CA GLN A 284 -7.72 -46.30 28.26
C GLN A 284 -8.59 -47.00 29.34
N PRO A 285 -9.93 -47.07 29.19
CA PRO A 285 -10.75 -47.81 30.13
C PRO A 285 -10.33 -49.28 30.04
N LYS A 286 -9.93 -49.86 31.18
CA LYS A 286 -9.81 -51.30 31.32
C LYS A 286 -11.22 -51.88 31.10
N PHE A 287 -11.47 -52.43 29.92
CA PHE A 287 -12.57 -53.34 29.67
C PHE A 287 -12.27 -54.70 30.32
#